data_AF-A0A520AB33-F1
#
_entry.id   AF-A0A520AB33-F1
#
_cell.length_a   1.000
_cell.length_b   1.000
_cell.length_c   1.000
_cell.angle_alpha   90.00
_cell.angle_beta   90.00
_cell.angle_gamma   90.00
#
_symmetry.space_group_name_H-M   'P 1'
#
loop_
_entity.id
_entity.type
_entity.pdbx_description
1 polymer ?
#
loop_
_entity_poly.entity_id
_entity_poly.type
_entity_poly.pdbx_seq_one_letter_code
_entity_poly.pdbx_strand_id
1 'polypeptide(L)'
;MKRILLPIVFLFFCIQVNAQKKVKPSSTNTSYPNAIDRPKLVVGFVVDQMRWDYLYRFYDRYSKGGFKRLINDGFSVENTFIPYLPT
;
A
#
# COMPACT_ATOMS: atom_id res chain seq x y z
N MET A 1 52.82 -22.37 -4.83
CA MET A 1 51.84 -22.97 -3.87
C MET A 1 50.53 -22.19 -3.71
N LYS A 2 50.32 -21.03 -4.38
CA LYS A 2 49.12 -20.18 -4.20
C LYS A 2 47.89 -20.61 -5.01
N ARG A 3 48.06 -21.44 -6.06
CA ARG A 3 46.98 -21.88 -6.96
C ARG A 3 46.07 -22.99 -6.39
N ILE A 4 46.56 -23.76 -5.42
CA ILE A 4 45.80 -24.83 -4.74
C ILE A 4 45.03 -24.29 -3.51
N LEU A 5 45.41 -23.11 -3.02
CA LEU A 5 44.75 -22.48 -1.87
C LEU A 5 43.36 -21.93 -2.23
N LEU A 6 43.16 -21.51 -3.49
CA LEU A 6 41.93 -20.89 -3.99
C LEU A 6 40.70 -21.81 -3.97
N PRO A 7 40.76 -23.10 -4.40
CA PRO A 7 39.62 -24.00 -4.27
C PRO A 7 39.31 -24.40 -2.82
N ILE A 8 40.31 -24.44 -1.93
CA ILE A 8 40.12 -24.83 -0.52
C ILE A 8 39.38 -23.72 0.26
N VAL A 9 39.68 -22.45 -0.04
CA VAL A 9 38.96 -21.30 0.53
C VAL A 9 37.52 -21.23 0.01
N PHE A 10 37.28 -21.61 -1.25
CA PHE A 10 35.93 -21.64 -1.82
C PHE A 10 35.05 -22.76 -1.23
N LEU A 11 35.65 -23.90 -0.86
CA LEU A 11 34.95 -25.02 -0.23
C LEU A 11 34.52 -24.70 1.22
N PHE A 12 35.28 -23.87 1.93
CA PHE A 12 34.96 -23.48 3.31
C PHE A 12 33.79 -22.48 3.38
N PHE A 13 33.52 -21.73 2.30
CA PHE A 13 32.42 -20.77 2.23
C PHE A 13 31.04 -21.44 2.08
N CYS A 14 30.99 -22.70 1.64
CA CYS A 14 29.74 -23.43 1.41
C CYS A 14 29.09 -24.01 2.69
N ILE A 15 29.82 -24.05 3.82
CA ILE A 15 29.37 -24.72 5.05
C ILE A 15 28.53 -23.79 5.96
N GLN A 16 28.42 -22.48 5.65
CA GLN A 16 27.64 -21.53 6.45
C GLN A 16 26.14 -21.45 6.08
N VAL A 17 25.59 -22.52 5.49
CA VAL A 17 24.15 -22.60 5.19
C VAL A 17 23.39 -22.96 6.47
N ASN A 18 22.90 -21.94 7.18
CA ASN A 18 21.90 -22.14 8.22
C ASN A 18 20.57 -22.56 7.57
N ALA A 19 20.25 -23.85 7.65
CA ALA A 19 18.97 -24.40 7.24
C ALA A 19 17.81 -23.75 8.03
N GLN A 20 16.70 -23.49 7.34
CA GLN A 20 15.51 -22.86 7.91
C GLN A 20 14.98 -23.70 9.09
N LYS A 21 15.02 -23.13 10.31
CA LYS A 21 14.32 -23.71 11.45
C LYS A 21 12.82 -23.62 11.17
N LYS A 22 12.14 -24.78 11.12
CA LYS A 22 10.68 -24.87 10.99
C LYS A 22 10.04 -24.30 12.26
N VAL A 23 9.64 -23.04 12.21
CA VAL A 23 8.81 -22.40 13.24
C VAL A 23 7.42 -23.04 13.19
N LYS A 24 7.03 -23.74 14.25
CA LYS A 24 5.62 -24.12 14.46
C LYS A 24 4.82 -22.81 14.52
N PRO A 25 3.65 -22.69 13.87
CA PRO A 25 2.80 -21.53 14.08
C PRO A 25 2.40 -21.55 15.56
N SER A 26 3.11 -20.74 16.35
CA SER A 26 2.64 -20.35 17.66
C SER A 26 1.33 -19.65 17.39
N SER A 27 0.24 -20.17 17.95
CA SER A 27 -0.98 -19.40 18.16
C SER A 27 -0.63 -18.27 19.13
N THR A 28 0.11 -17.29 18.63
CA THR A 28 0.28 -16.01 19.28
C THR A 28 -1.07 -15.35 19.08
N ASN A 29 -1.83 -15.20 20.16
CA ASN A 29 -2.94 -14.24 20.16
C ASN A 29 -2.34 -12.94 19.62
N THR A 30 -2.68 -12.58 18.38
CA THR A 30 -2.23 -11.32 17.80
C THR A 30 -2.96 -10.24 18.58
N SER A 31 -2.40 -9.87 19.72
CA SER A 31 -2.51 -8.53 20.26
C SER A 31 -1.95 -7.65 19.15
N TYR A 32 -2.86 -7.16 18.30
CA TYR A 32 -2.54 -6.15 17.32
C TYR A 32 -1.74 -5.07 18.05
N PRO A 33 -0.57 -4.64 17.54
CA PRO A 33 0.21 -3.63 18.22
C PRO A 33 -0.70 -2.45 18.54
N ASN A 34 -0.84 -2.14 19.83
CA ASN A 34 -1.72 -1.10 20.38
C ASN A 34 -1.37 0.33 19.93
N ALA A 35 -0.54 0.48 18.88
CA ALA A 35 0.15 1.71 18.53
C ALA A 35 0.06 2.06 17.03
N ILE A 36 -0.82 1.42 16.25
CA ILE A 36 -1.17 1.94 14.92
C ILE A 36 -2.45 2.73 15.08
N ASP A 37 -2.32 4.06 15.04
CA ASP A 37 -3.48 4.95 15.11
C ASP A 37 -4.34 4.71 13.86
N ARG A 38 -5.61 4.38 14.08
CA ARG A 38 -6.56 3.97 13.04
C ARG A 38 -7.80 4.84 13.12
N PRO A 39 -8.35 5.27 11.97
CA PRO A 39 -9.59 6.01 11.97
C PRO A 39 -10.72 5.14 12.53
N LYS A 40 -11.51 5.70 13.45
CA LYS A 40 -12.65 5.00 14.08
C LYS A 40 -13.78 4.73 13.09
N LEU A 41 -13.85 5.49 12.00
CA LEU A 41 -14.86 5.38 10.95
C LEU A 41 -14.22 5.68 9.60
N VAL A 42 -14.53 4.84 8.61
CA VAL A 42 -14.21 5.07 7.19
C VAL A 42 -15.53 5.08 6.43
N VAL A 43 -15.78 6.16 5.70
CA VAL A 43 -16.97 6.29 4.85
C VAL A 43 -16.54 6.26 3.40
N GLY A 44 -16.91 5.19 2.69
CA GLY A 44 -16.86 5.12 1.24
C GLY A 44 -18.23 5.49 0.67
N PHE A 45 -18.28 6.47 -0.21
CA PHE A 45 -19.49 6.82 -0.95
C PHE A 45 -19.17 6.92 -2.43
N VAL A 46 -20.13 6.52 -3.27
CA VAL A 46 -20.01 6.54 -4.73
C VAL A 46 -21.17 7.35 -5.27
N VAL A 47 -20.86 8.33 -6.11
CA VAL A 47 -21.87 9.10 -6.83
C VAL A 47 -22.00 8.48 -8.21
N ASP A 48 -23.17 7.94 -8.52
CA ASP A 48 -23.43 7.33 -9.82
C ASP A 48 -23.33 8.38 -10.94
N GLN A 49 -22.82 7.95 -12.09
CA GLN A 49 -22.63 8.78 -13.28
C GLN A 49 -21.83 10.09 -13.05
N MET A 50 -21.04 10.16 -11.98
CA MET A 50 -20.21 11.34 -11.69
C MET A 50 -19.03 11.39 -12.64
N ARG A 51 -18.99 12.44 -13.48
CA ARG A 51 -17.81 12.75 -14.28
C ARG A 51 -16.86 13.63 -13.49
N TRP A 52 -15.55 13.46 -13.71
CA TRP A 52 -14.50 14.17 -12.97
C TRP A 52 -14.52 15.70 -13.23
N ASP A 53 -14.91 16.13 -14.44
CA ASP A 53 -14.99 17.54 -14.82
C ASP A 53 -16.08 18.29 -14.06
N TYR A 54 -17.08 17.61 -13.49
CA TYR A 54 -18.14 18.25 -12.71
C TYR A 54 -17.59 18.95 -11.46
N LEU A 55 -16.55 18.39 -10.84
CA LEU A 55 -15.91 18.98 -9.66
C LEU A 55 -15.33 20.37 -9.94
N TYR A 56 -14.82 20.59 -11.14
CA TYR A 56 -14.26 21.88 -11.57
C TYR A 56 -15.34 22.78 -12.19
N ARG A 57 -16.17 22.23 -13.08
CA ARG A 57 -17.19 22.98 -13.82
C ARG A 57 -18.25 23.63 -12.92
N PHE A 58 -18.57 23.00 -11.79
CA PHE A 58 -19.58 23.51 -10.86
C PHE A 58 -18.97 23.97 -9.53
N TYR A 59 -17.65 24.19 -9.50
CA TYR A 59 -16.94 24.56 -8.29
C TYR A 59 -17.57 25.75 -7.58
N ASP A 60 -17.88 26.82 -8.32
CA ASP A 60 -18.47 28.04 -7.74
C ASP A 60 -19.83 27.81 -7.08
N ARG A 61 -20.56 26.78 -7.50
CA ARG A 61 -21.88 26.42 -6.95
C ARG A 61 -21.80 25.56 -5.69
N TYR A 62 -20.63 25.02 -5.34
CA TYR A 62 -20.48 24.19 -4.16
C TYR A 62 -20.35 25.00 -2.87
N SER A 63 -20.97 24.50 -1.81
CA SER A 63 -20.80 25.02 -0.45
C SER A 63 -19.45 24.59 0.14
N LYS A 64 -18.99 25.31 1.18
CA LYS A 64 -17.68 25.07 1.80
C LYS A 64 -17.54 23.67 2.44
N GLY A 65 -18.63 23.08 2.93
CA GLY A 65 -18.60 21.84 3.73
C GLY A 65 -18.67 20.52 2.95
N GLY A 66 -18.86 20.55 1.63
CA GLY A 66 -19.06 19.36 0.80
C GLY A 66 -17.85 19.05 -0.09
N PHE A 67 -18.08 18.96 -1.41
CA PHE A 67 -17.02 18.67 -2.39
C PHE A 67 -15.83 19.63 -2.31
N LYS A 68 -16.04 20.92 -1.99
CA LYS A 68 -14.93 21.88 -1.79
C LYS A 68 -13.96 21.46 -0.69
N ARG A 69 -14.49 20.95 0.43
CA ARG A 69 -13.66 20.45 1.54
C ARG A 69 -12.84 19.24 1.08
N LEU A 70 -13.46 18.32 0.35
CA LEU A 70 -12.78 17.12 -0.15
C LEU A 70 -11.67 17.45 -1.15
N ILE A 71 -11.87 18.46 -2.01
CA ILE A 71 -10.87 18.89 -2.99
C ILE A 71 -9.72 19.67 -2.32
N ASN A 72 -10.03 20.56 -1.38
CA ASN A 72 -9.04 21.46 -0.79
C ASN A 72 -8.23 20.81 0.36
N ASP A 73 -8.89 20.01 1.21
CA ASP A 73 -8.29 19.42 2.41
C ASP A 73 -7.93 17.93 2.23
N GLY A 74 -8.34 17.35 1.10
CA GLY A 74 -8.16 15.93 0.79
C GLY A 74 -7.17 15.69 -0.33
N PHE A 75 -7.31 14.54 -0.99
CA PHE A 75 -6.48 14.15 -2.12
C PHE A 75 -7.38 13.73 -3.29
N SER A 76 -7.10 14.26 -4.48
CA SER A 76 -7.83 13.97 -5.71
C SER A 76 -6.93 13.19 -6.68
N VAL A 77 -7.47 12.12 -7.26
CA VAL A 77 -6.78 11.31 -8.28
C VAL A 77 -7.49 11.48 -9.62
N GLU A 78 -7.01 12.44 -10.42
CA GLU A 78 -7.69 12.85 -11.65
C GLU A 78 -7.58 11.82 -12.79
N ASN A 79 -6.50 11.03 -12.81
CA ASN A 79 -6.25 10.04 -13.87
C ASN A 79 -6.65 8.62 -13.43
N THR A 80 -7.84 8.48 -12.85
CA THR A 80 -8.37 7.16 -12.46
C THR A 80 -9.17 6.58 -13.62
N PHE A 81 -8.62 5.55 -14.27
CA PHE A 81 -9.26 4.88 -15.39
C PHE A 81 -10.10 3.68 -14.94
N ILE A 82 -11.26 3.47 -15.57
CA ILE A 82 -12.08 2.27 -15.34
C ILE A 82 -11.70 1.22 -16.40
N PRO A 83 -11.00 0.14 -16.03
CA PRO A 83 -10.32 -0.73 -17.00
C PRO A 83 -11.25 -1.57 -17.89
N TYR A 84 -12.55 -1.61 -17.61
CA TYR A 84 -13.53 -2.49 -18.26
C TYR A 84 -14.62 -1.75 -19.04
N LEU A 85 -14.60 -0.42 -19.10
CA LEU A 85 -15.47 0.34 -20.00
C LEU A 85 -14.68 0.76 -21.25
N PRO A 86 -15.20 0.51 -22.47
CA PRO A 86 -14.61 1.07 -23.67
C PRO A 86 -14.73 2.61 -23.62
N THR A 87 -13.67 3.30 -24.06
CA THR A 87 -13.55 4.77 -24.05
C THR A 87 -14.23 5.42 -25.23
#